data_AF-A0A1A9S897-F1
#
_entry.id   AF-A0A1A9S897-F1
#
_cell.length_a   1.000
_cell.length_b   1.000
_cell.length_c   1.000
_cell.angle_alpha   90.00
_cell.angle_beta   90.00
_cell.angle_gamma   90.00
#
_symmetry.space_group_name_H-M   'P 1'
#
loop_
_entity.id
_entity.type
_entity.pdbx_description
1 polymer ?
#
loop_
_entity_poly.entity_id
_entity_poly.type
_entity_poly.pdbx_seq_one_letter_code
_entity_poly.pdbx_strand_id
1 'polypeptide(L)'
;MVYLEQKQRTAENTVDFWANNHKGKPIWSVEHIYPQKPKTGEWPDDCKEWLHSLGNLTLSAYNSNLHNHSFAKKSQVNENGKDIGLKSGNVKINDYLRDKTEWNAAYIKGRRDTLIDHFLKSLQK
;
A
#
# COMPACT_ATOMS: atom_id res chain seq x y z
N MET A 1 -5.31 7.61 -4.83
CA MET A 1 -5.11 6.15 -4.59
C MET A 1 -6.34 5.34 -4.96
N VAL A 2 -7.49 5.53 -4.30
CA VAL A 2 -8.73 4.79 -4.61
C VAL A 2 -9.07 4.81 -6.11
N TYR A 3 -9.04 5.99 -6.73
CA TYR A 3 -9.25 6.12 -8.18
C TYR A 3 -8.30 5.25 -9.02
N LEU A 4 -6.99 5.33 -8.77
CA LEU A 4 -5.97 4.55 -9.49
C LEU A 4 -6.18 3.05 -9.29
N GLU A 5 -6.61 2.67 -8.10
CA GLU A 5 -6.88 1.28 -7.77
C GLU A 5 -8.12 0.76 -8.47
N GLN A 6 -9.20 1.53 -8.49
CA GLN A 6 -10.43 1.19 -9.21
C GLN A 6 -10.19 1.06 -10.72
N LYS A 7 -9.26 1.85 -11.30
CA LYS A 7 -8.88 1.74 -12.72
C LYS A 7 -8.21 0.42 -13.09
N GLN A 8 -7.61 -0.28 -12.12
CA GLN A 8 -6.98 -1.59 -12.33
C GLN A 8 -7.95 -2.77 -12.08
N ARG A 9 -9.18 -2.47 -11.67
CA ARG A 9 -10.20 -3.46 -11.33
C ARG A 9 -11.21 -3.64 -12.45
N THR A 10 -11.83 -4.81 -12.43
CA THR A 10 -12.93 -5.20 -13.32
C THR A 10 -14.18 -5.49 -12.47
N ALA A 11 -15.30 -5.81 -13.12
CA ALA A 11 -16.53 -6.17 -12.43
C ALA A 11 -16.32 -7.39 -11.50
N GLU A 12 -15.49 -8.34 -11.90
CA GLU A 12 -15.19 -9.59 -11.19
C GLU A 12 -14.41 -9.39 -9.87
N ASN A 13 -13.75 -8.25 -9.69
CA ASN A 13 -12.91 -7.99 -8.51
C ASN A 13 -13.16 -6.60 -7.89
N THR A 14 -14.37 -6.07 -8.06
CA THR A 14 -14.75 -4.77 -7.49
C THR A 14 -14.65 -4.79 -5.96
N VAL A 15 -14.18 -3.68 -5.38
CA VAL A 15 -14.04 -3.47 -3.93
C VAL A 15 -14.69 -2.15 -3.55
N ASP A 16 -15.51 -2.18 -2.51
CA ASP A 16 -16.03 -0.96 -1.87
C ASP A 16 -15.02 -0.42 -0.85
N PHE A 17 -14.25 0.59 -1.28
CA PHE A 17 -13.27 1.27 -0.44
C PHE A 17 -13.90 2.20 0.61
N TRP A 18 -15.22 2.42 0.54
CA TRP A 18 -15.97 3.25 1.48
C TRP A 18 -16.79 2.42 2.49
N ALA A 19 -16.68 1.09 2.42
CA ALA A 19 -17.37 0.19 3.32
C ALA A 19 -17.05 0.47 4.80
N ASN A 20 -18.09 0.44 5.62
CA ASN A 20 -17.99 0.54 7.07
C ASN A 20 -18.22 -0.83 7.72
N ASN A 21 -17.55 -1.09 8.85
CA ASN A 21 -17.81 -2.28 9.66
C ASN A 21 -19.11 -2.13 10.47
N HIS A 22 -19.49 -3.18 11.21
CA HIS A 22 -20.68 -3.21 12.07
C HIS A 22 -20.72 -2.12 13.16
N LYS A 23 -19.59 -1.45 13.44
CA LYS A 23 -19.48 -0.32 14.39
C LYS A 23 -19.50 1.04 13.69
N GLY A 24 -19.80 1.08 12.38
CA GLY A 24 -19.82 2.32 11.59
C GLY A 24 -18.43 2.91 11.30
N LYS A 25 -17.35 2.16 11.50
CA LYS A 25 -15.99 2.63 11.20
C LYS A 25 -15.53 2.18 9.81
N PRO A 26 -14.75 2.99 9.07
CA PRO A 26 -14.20 2.60 7.77
C PRO A 26 -13.39 1.31 7.88
N ILE A 27 -13.63 0.37 6.96
CA ILE A 27 -12.84 -0.86 6.84
C ILE A 27 -11.48 -0.54 6.22
N TRP A 28 -11.48 0.24 5.15
CA TRP A 28 -10.27 0.63 4.44
C TRP A 28 -9.68 1.90 5.02
N SER A 29 -8.36 1.95 5.08
CA SER A 29 -7.62 3.14 5.49
C SER A 29 -6.38 3.32 4.62
N VAL A 30 -5.82 4.53 4.66
CA VAL A 30 -4.49 4.79 4.14
C VAL A 30 -3.46 4.19 5.09
N GLU A 31 -2.54 3.41 4.54
CA GLU A 31 -1.42 2.83 5.26
C GLU A 31 -0.10 3.35 4.70
N HIS A 32 0.88 3.52 5.58
CA HIS A 32 2.25 3.86 5.23
C HIS A 32 3.07 2.57 5.07
N ILE A 33 3.73 2.39 3.94
CA ILE A 33 4.62 1.24 3.72
C ILE A 33 5.79 1.35 4.71
N TYR A 34 6.64 2.39 4.57
CA TYR A 34 7.54 2.84 5.62
C TYR A 34 6.72 3.54 6.73
N PRO A 35 6.66 3.00 7.95
CA PRO A 35 5.75 3.46 9.00
C PRO A 35 6.14 4.82 9.59
N GLN A 36 5.18 5.50 10.20
CA GLN A 36 5.42 6.77 10.90
C GLN A 36 6.32 6.62 12.14
N LYS A 37 6.30 5.45 12.79
CA LYS A 37 7.10 5.14 13.98
C LYS A 37 7.91 3.86 13.72
N PRO A 38 8.88 3.90 12.79
CA PRO A 38 9.67 2.72 12.46
C PRO A 38 10.43 2.23 13.68
N LYS A 39 10.57 0.91 13.79
CA LYS A 39 11.44 0.32 14.80
C LYS A 39 12.89 0.52 14.39
N THR A 40 13.74 0.85 15.36
CA THR A 40 15.18 1.06 15.15
C THR A 40 15.80 -0.15 14.46
N GLY A 41 16.51 0.07 13.35
CA GLY A 41 17.20 -0.96 12.60
C GLY A 41 16.32 -1.84 11.69
N GLU A 42 14.99 -1.64 11.66
CA GLU A 42 14.10 -2.41 10.76
C GLU A 42 13.90 -1.76 9.38
N TRP A 43 14.29 -0.50 9.22
CA TRP A 43 14.07 0.28 8.00
C TRP A 43 15.30 1.12 7.65
N PRO A 44 15.56 1.37 6.36
CA PRO A 44 16.57 2.34 5.93
C PRO A 44 16.23 3.78 6.38
N ASP A 45 17.24 4.53 6.81
CA ASP A 45 17.07 5.91 7.29
C ASP A 45 16.67 6.89 6.17
N ASP A 46 17.01 6.57 4.92
CA ASP A 46 16.73 7.40 3.73
C ASP A 46 15.22 7.55 3.44
N CYS A 47 14.38 6.69 4.01
CA CYS A 47 12.93 6.70 3.81
C CYS A 47 12.24 7.87 4.52
N LYS A 48 12.85 8.43 5.57
CA LYS A 48 12.21 9.40 6.48
C LYS A 48 11.75 10.67 5.75
N GLU A 49 12.55 11.17 4.82
CA GLU A 49 12.21 12.34 3.99
C GLU A 49 10.98 12.11 3.11
N TRP A 50 10.65 10.84 2.85
CA TRP A 50 9.60 10.42 1.93
C TRP A 50 8.38 9.84 2.65
N LEU A 51 8.30 10.00 3.97
CA LEU A 51 7.28 9.40 4.84
C LEU A 51 5.85 9.66 4.32
N HIS A 52 5.50 10.92 4.02
CA HIS A 52 4.15 11.30 3.58
C HIS A 52 4.02 11.40 2.05
N SER A 53 4.98 10.86 1.30
CA SER A 53 4.93 10.89 -0.15
C SER A 53 3.95 9.86 -0.71
N LEU A 54 3.33 10.17 -1.87
CA LEU A 54 2.41 9.26 -2.56
C LEU A 54 3.00 7.87 -2.78
N GLY A 55 4.30 7.78 -3.09
CA GLY A 55 5.00 6.52 -3.29
C GLY A 55 5.03 5.63 -2.03
N ASN A 56 4.95 6.22 -0.84
CA ASN A 56 4.97 5.51 0.44
C ASN A 56 3.57 5.17 0.98
N LEU A 57 2.49 5.62 0.33
CA LEU A 57 1.12 5.40 0.78
C LEU A 57 0.42 4.28 -0.01
N THR A 58 -0.40 3.48 0.67
CA THR A 58 -1.26 2.46 0.08
C THR A 58 -2.63 2.45 0.75
N LEU A 59 -3.57 1.68 0.20
CA LEU A 59 -4.80 1.27 0.87
C LEU A 59 -4.56 -0.05 1.60
N SER A 60 -5.21 -0.23 2.76
CA SER A 60 -5.27 -1.51 3.47
C SER A 60 -6.54 -1.61 4.32
N ALA A 61 -7.18 -2.79 4.28
CA ALA A 61 -8.23 -3.20 5.22
C ALA A 61 -7.65 -3.82 6.51
N TYR A 62 -6.35 -4.08 6.54
CA TYR A 62 -5.62 -4.74 7.61
C TYR A 62 -4.48 -3.87 8.16
N ASN A 63 -4.68 -2.56 8.16
CA ASN A 63 -3.67 -1.59 8.58
C ASN A 63 -3.16 -1.89 10.02
N SER A 64 -4.07 -2.26 10.93
CA SER A 64 -3.73 -2.70 12.29
C SER A 64 -2.76 -3.88 12.34
N ASN A 65 -2.81 -4.80 11.36
CA ASN A 65 -1.97 -5.98 11.31
C ASN A 65 -0.56 -5.65 10.76
N LEU A 66 -0.43 -4.62 9.93
CA LEU A 66 0.83 -4.17 9.34
C LEU A 66 1.66 -3.36 10.35
N HIS A 67 1.02 -2.44 11.08
CA HIS A 67 1.61 -1.67 12.18
C HIS A 67 2.97 -1.04 11.82
N ASN A 68 3.91 -0.99 12.76
CA ASN A 68 5.27 -0.46 12.57
C ASN A 68 6.30 -1.54 12.20
N HIS A 69 5.85 -2.67 11.66
CA HIS A 69 6.73 -3.78 11.30
C HIS A 69 7.62 -3.44 10.10
N SER A 70 8.75 -4.13 9.98
CA SER A 70 9.63 -4.11 8.80
C SER A 70 8.89 -4.39 7.49
N PHE A 71 9.50 -3.96 6.37
CA PHE A 71 8.92 -4.19 5.04
C PHE A 71 8.69 -5.68 4.75
N ALA A 72 9.65 -6.54 5.10
CA ALA A 72 9.53 -7.98 4.91
C ALA A 72 8.32 -8.54 5.67
N LYS A 73 8.13 -8.13 6.93
CA LYS A 73 7.01 -8.57 7.75
C LYS A 73 5.67 -8.03 7.22
N LYS A 74 5.60 -6.76 6.80
CA LYS A 74 4.40 -6.20 6.16
C LYS A 74 4.08 -6.86 4.82
N SER A 75 5.08 -7.38 4.11
CA SER A 75 4.92 -7.99 2.79
C SER A 75 4.26 -9.37 2.80
N GLN A 76 4.39 -10.12 3.90
CA GLN A 76 4.01 -11.53 4.00
C GLN A 76 3.11 -11.83 5.21
N VAL A 77 2.19 -10.90 5.54
CA VAL A 77 1.25 -11.12 6.64
C VAL A 77 0.17 -12.12 6.22
N ASN A 78 -0.02 -13.16 7.03
CA ASN A 78 -1.11 -14.11 6.87
C ASN A 78 -2.06 -14.02 8.06
N GLU A 79 -3.37 -13.97 7.80
CA GLU A 79 -4.42 -14.04 8.81
C GLU A 79 -5.41 -15.13 8.42
N ASN A 80 -5.57 -16.15 9.28
CA ASN A 80 -6.47 -17.29 9.05
C ASN A 80 -6.28 -17.97 7.68
N GLY A 81 -5.02 -18.17 7.27
CA GLY A 81 -4.66 -18.79 5.98
C GLY A 81 -4.85 -17.90 4.75
N LYS A 82 -5.16 -16.60 4.95
CA LYS A 82 -5.29 -15.62 3.87
C LYS A 82 -4.11 -14.67 3.89
N ASP A 83 -3.45 -14.53 2.75
CA ASP A 83 -2.40 -13.53 2.56
C ASP A 83 -3.01 -12.13 2.49
N ILE A 84 -2.71 -11.33 3.52
CA ILE A 84 -3.13 -9.93 3.67
C ILE A 84 -1.93 -8.98 3.62
N GLY A 85 -0.76 -9.50 3.26
CA GLY A 85 0.47 -8.73 3.13
C GLY A 85 0.40 -7.74 1.98
N LEU A 86 1.31 -6.76 2.01
CA LEU A 86 1.43 -5.73 0.97
C LEU A 86 1.66 -6.31 -0.43
N LYS A 87 2.19 -7.54 -0.54
CA LYS A 87 2.48 -8.22 -1.80
C LYS A 87 1.43 -9.24 -2.24
N SER A 88 0.33 -9.38 -1.50
CA SER A 88 -0.73 -10.37 -1.78
C SER A 88 -1.39 -10.24 -3.16
N GLY A 89 -1.26 -9.08 -3.82
CA GLY A 89 -1.97 -8.78 -5.08
C GLY A 89 -3.45 -8.45 -4.90
N ASN A 90 -3.92 -8.37 -3.64
CA ASN A 90 -5.29 -7.98 -3.29
C ASN A 90 -5.54 -6.47 -3.50
N VAL A 91 -4.49 -5.65 -3.40
CA VAL A 91 -4.50 -4.20 -3.70
C VAL A 91 -3.64 -3.98 -4.94
N LYS A 92 -4.21 -3.63 -6.08
CA LYS A 92 -3.51 -3.66 -7.38
C LYS A 92 -2.45 -2.57 -7.51
N ILE A 93 -2.66 -1.39 -6.91
CA ILE A 93 -1.61 -0.36 -6.80
C ILE A 93 -0.35 -0.82 -5.99
N ASN A 94 -0.39 -1.98 -5.35
CA ASN A 94 0.78 -2.59 -4.69
C ASN A 94 1.53 -3.58 -5.57
N ASP A 95 1.13 -3.78 -6.83
CA ASP A 95 1.83 -4.66 -7.75
C ASP A 95 3.31 -4.28 -7.93
N TYR A 96 3.63 -2.98 -7.80
CA TYR A 96 5.00 -2.45 -7.77
C TYR A 96 5.89 -3.05 -6.66
N LEU A 97 5.28 -3.53 -5.57
CA LEU A 97 5.98 -4.06 -4.40
C LEU A 97 6.38 -5.54 -4.56
N ARG A 98 5.76 -6.29 -5.49
CA ARG A 98 5.82 -7.76 -5.49
C ARG A 98 7.24 -8.34 -5.55
N ASP A 99 8.07 -7.77 -6.41
CA ASP A 99 9.46 -8.17 -6.66
C ASP A 99 10.48 -7.53 -5.71
N LYS A 100 10.07 -6.56 -4.87
CA LYS A 100 10.99 -5.80 -4.01
C LYS A 100 11.30 -6.57 -2.73
N THR A 101 12.55 -6.85 -2.40
CA THR A 101 12.91 -7.51 -1.14
C THR A 101 13.06 -6.52 0.02
N GLU A 102 13.22 -5.25 -0.31
CA GLU A 102 13.41 -4.14 0.62
C GLU A 102 12.58 -2.92 0.20
N TRP A 103 12.58 -1.88 1.04
CA TRP A 103 11.90 -0.63 0.75
C TRP A 103 12.78 0.54 1.21
N ASN A 104 13.17 1.39 0.26
CA ASN A 104 14.12 2.48 0.43
C ASN A 104 13.64 3.72 -0.34
N ALA A 105 14.35 4.85 -0.20
CA ALA A 105 13.95 6.10 -0.86
C ALA A 105 13.87 5.99 -2.39
N ALA A 106 14.74 5.20 -3.02
CA ALA A 106 14.72 5.00 -4.47
C ALA A 106 13.41 4.33 -4.93
N TYR A 107 12.97 3.27 -4.23
CA TYR A 107 11.72 2.61 -4.54
C TYR A 107 10.49 3.48 -4.26
N ILE A 108 10.52 4.30 -3.21
CA ILE A 108 9.45 5.26 -2.93
C ILE A 108 9.30 6.27 -4.06
N LYS A 109 10.41 6.85 -4.54
CA LYS A 109 10.40 7.80 -5.66
C LYS A 109 9.90 7.14 -6.95
N GLY A 110 10.44 5.97 -7.30
CA GLY A 110 10.01 5.24 -8.50
C GLY A 110 8.53 4.86 -8.48
N ARG A 111 8.01 4.45 -7.31
CA ARG A 111 6.58 4.18 -7.15
C ARG A 111 5.73 5.44 -7.29
N ARG A 112 6.17 6.56 -6.70
CA ARG A 112 5.47 7.86 -6.84
C ARG A 112 5.34 8.22 -8.31
N ASP A 113 6.42 8.15 -9.06
CA ASP A 113 6.45 8.56 -10.47
C ASP A 113 5.57 7.62 -11.32
N THR A 114 5.60 6.31 -11.04
CA THR A 114 4.69 5.32 -11.66
C THR A 114 3.21 5.64 -11.39
N LEU A 115 2.86 5.97 -10.14
CA LEU A 115 1.47 6.29 -9.78
C LEU A 115 0.99 7.61 -10.43
N ILE A 116 1.87 8.60 -10.54
CA ILE A 116 1.59 9.87 -11.24
C ILE A 116 1.38 9.60 -12.73
N ASP A 117 2.27 8.85 -13.36
CA ASP A 117 2.15 8.49 -14.78
C ASP A 117 0.84 7.75 -15.08
N HIS A 118 0.49 6.74 -14.27
CA HIS A 118 -0.80 6.04 -14.37
C HIS A 118 -1.99 7.00 -14.22
N PHE A 119 -1.89 7.98 -13.32
CA PHE A 119 -2.96 8.97 -13.13
C PHE A 119 -3.09 9.86 -14.37
N LEU A 120 -2.00 10.42 -14.88
CA LEU A 120 -2.03 11.30 -16.05
C LEU A 120 -2.55 10.57 -17.30
N LYS A 121 -2.09 9.34 -17.55
CA LYS A 121 -2.58 8.50 -18.66
C LYS A 121 -4.07 8.20 -18.57
N SER A 122 -4.60 8.06 -17.35
CA SER A 122 -6.02 7.79 -17.14
C SER A 122 -6.95 8.97 -17.45
N LEU A 123 -6.39 10.19 -17.54
CA LEU A 123 -7.11 11.42 -17.89
C LEU A 123 -7.17 11.67 -19.40
N GLN A 124 -6.32 11.03 -20.19
CA GLN A 124 -6.20 11.24 -21.64
C GLN A 124 -7.23 10.40 -22.44
N LYS A 125 -8.40 10.14 -21.85
CA LYS A 125 -9.50 9.39 -22.47
C LYS A 125 -10.53 10.31 -23.09
#